data_AF-G4RJP3-F1
#
_entry.id   AF-G4RJP3-F1
#
_cell.length_a   1.000
_cell.length_b   1.000
_cell.length_c   1.000
_cell.angle_alpha   90.00
_cell.angle_beta   90.00
_cell.angle_gamma   90.00
#
_symmetry.space_group_name_H-M   'P 1'
#
loop_
_entity.id
_entity.type
_entity.pdbx_description
1 polymer ?
#
loop_
_entity_poly.entity_id
_entity_poly.type
_entity_poly.pdbx_seq_one_letter_code
_entity_poly.pdbx_strand_id
1 'polypeptide(L)' 'MDTVELPGCPNGSLLAASYLLSRRPHKAAFLVPDRDCVAVLKYVLPLLGYSVRVEERGGAWLVEASAVEKA' A
#
# COMPACT_ATOMS: atom_id res chain seq x y z
N MET A 1 -3.52 13.82 2.65
CA MET A 1 -2.74 12.62 2.29
C MET A 1 -3.33 12.13 1.00
N ASP A 2 -2.55 12.16 -0.07
CA ASP A 2 -3.05 11.77 -1.39
C ASP A 2 -3.22 10.25 -1.44
N THR A 3 -4.36 9.80 -1.97
CA THR A 3 -4.65 8.39 -2.19
C THR A 3 -4.26 8.03 -3.61
N VAL A 4 -3.44 7.00 -3.78
CA VAL A 4 -3.02 6.49 -5.09
C VAL A 4 -3.92 5.31 -5.43
N GLU A 5 -4.63 5.38 -6.56
CA GLU A 5 -5.41 4.24 -7.06
C GLU A 5 -4.46 3.20 -7.64
N LEU A 6 -4.63 1.95 -7.20
CA LEU A 6 -3.88 0.81 -7.71
C LEU A 6 -4.78 -0.04 -8.60
N PRO A 7 -4.24 -0.60 -9.71
CA PRO A 7 -4.87 -1.76 -10.31
C PRO A 7 -4.78 -2.96 -9.37
N GLY A 8 -5.47 -4.05 -9.71
CA GLY A 8 -5.27 -5.33 -9.04
C GLY A 8 -3.83 -5.84 -9.15
N CYS A 9 -3.49 -6.81 -8.32
CA CYS A 9 -2.17 -7.42 -8.33
C CYS A 9 -2.04 -8.42 -9.51
N PRO A 10 -0.84 -8.59 -10.10
CA PRO A 10 0.48 -8.18 -9.58
C PRO A 10 0.87 -6.71 -9.83
N ASN A 11 0.28 -6.05 -10.84
CA ASN A 11 0.67 -4.70 -11.24
C ASN A 11 0.49 -3.67 -10.10
N GLY A 12 -0.56 -3.79 -9.30
CA GLY A 12 -0.79 -2.93 -8.13
C GLY A 12 0.35 -2.97 -7.12
N SER A 13 0.86 -4.17 -6.80
CA SER A 13 1.97 -4.33 -5.87
C SER A 13 3.28 -3.70 -6.38
N LEU A 14 3.56 -3.81 -7.68
CA LEU A 14 4.75 -3.19 -8.28
C LEU A 14 4.65 -1.66 -8.26
N LEU A 15 3.47 -1.11 -8.55
CA LEU A 15 3.25 0.33 -8.55
C LEU A 15 3.36 0.91 -7.12
N ALA A 16 2.76 0.23 -6.13
CA ALA A 16 2.89 0.62 -4.72
C ALA A 16 4.35 0.59 -4.25
N ALA A 17 5.07 -0.49 -4.55
CA ALA A 17 6.49 -0.62 -4.19
C ALA A 17 7.33 0.47 -4.86
N SER A 18 7.15 0.70 -6.16
CA SER A 18 7.85 1.74 -6.91
C SER A 18 7.58 3.14 -6.35
N TYR A 19 6.32 3.45 -6.02
CA TYR A 19 5.93 4.71 -5.40
C TYR A 19 6.67 4.94 -4.07
N LEU A 20 6.67 3.94 -3.18
CA LEU A 20 7.31 4.04 -1.87
C LEU A 20 8.83 4.11 -1.96
N LEU A 21 9.46 3.33 -2.84
CA LEU A 21 10.91 3.36 -3.02
C LEU A 21 11.39 4.68 -3.63
N SER A 22 10.63 5.25 -4.55
CA SER A 22 11.00 6.48 -5.26
C SER A 22 10.78 7.73 -4.41
N ARG A 23 9.66 7.79 -3.66
CA ARG A 23 9.28 8.99 -2.90
C ARG A 23 9.64 8.92 -1.43
N ARG A 24 9.83 7.72 -0.88
CA ARG A 24 10.01 7.42 0.55
C ARG A 24 9.14 8.30 1.47
N PRO A 25 7.82 8.36 1.24
CA PRO A 25 6.95 9.18 2.06
C PRO A 25 6.87 8.61 3.47
N HIS A 26 6.63 9.45 4.47
CA HIS A 26 6.34 8.97 5.83
C HIS A 26 5.00 8.21 5.86
N LYS A 27 4.01 8.63 5.07
CA LYS A 27 2.71 7.96 4.93
C LYS A 27 2.23 7.95 3.48
N ALA A 28 1.62 6.85 3.03
CA ALA A 28 0.96 6.72 1.74
C ALA A 28 -0.36 5.94 1.86
N ALA A 29 -1.37 6.28 1.06
CA ALA A 29 -2.64 5.57 0.99
C ALA A 29 -2.84 5.01 -0.41
N PHE A 30 -3.32 3.78 -0.50
CA PHE A 30 -3.56 3.09 -1.76
C PHE A 30 -5.01 2.58 -1.80
N LEU A 31 -5.75 2.93 -2.85
CA LEU A 31 -7.07 2.36 -3.07
C LEU A 31 -6.92 1.11 -3.95
N VAL A 32 -7.39 -0.03 -3.47
CA VAL A 32 -7.16 -1.35 -4.06
C VAL A 32 -8.49 -2.01 -4.40
N PRO A 33 -8.67 -2.57 -5.60
CA PRO A 33 -9.97 -3.04 -6.08
C PRO A 33 -10.31 -4.49 -5.67
N ASP A 34 -9.34 -5.24 -5.13
CA ASP A 34 -9.52 -6.66 -4.78
C ASP A 34 -8.76 -7.06 -3.51
N ARG A 35 -9.32 -8.03 -2.78
CA ARG A 35 -8.80 -8.50 -1.48
C ARG A 35 -7.49 -9.28 -1.61
N ASP A 36 -7.26 -9.93 -2.75
CA ASP A 36 -6.04 -10.71 -2.98
C ASP A 36 -4.83 -9.79 -3.09
N CYS A 37 -4.99 -8.65 -3.78
CA CYS A 37 -3.95 -7.63 -3.86
C CYS A 37 -3.68 -6.97 -2.52
N VAL A 38 -4.70 -6.74 -1.70
CA VAL A 38 -4.53 -6.32 -0.30
C VAL A 38 -3.67 -7.31 0.48
N ALA A 39 -3.89 -8.62 0.31
CA ALA A 39 -3.09 -9.63 0.97
C ALA A 39 -1.62 -9.56 0.53
N VAL A 40 -1.35 -9.41 -0.77
CA VAL A 40 0.01 -9.21 -1.30
C VAL A 40 0.67 -7.97 -0.69
N LEU A 41 -0.02 -6.83 -0.66
CA LEU A 41 0.51 -5.58 -0.09
C LEU A 41 0.82 -5.71 1.41
N LYS A 42 0.01 -6.44 2.18
CA LYS A 42 0.31 -6.73 3.59
C LYS A 42 1.62 -7.48 3.80
N TYR A 43 2.08 -8.25 2.81
CA TYR A 43 3.39 -8.93 2.86
C TYR A 43 4.52 -8.07 2.31
N VAL A 44 4.30 -7.40 1.17
CA VAL A 44 5.35 -6.65 0.48
C VAL A 44 5.74 -5.37 1.22
N LEU A 45 4.76 -4.60 1.71
CA LEU A 45 5.01 -3.28 2.29
C LEU A 45 5.86 -3.33 3.59
N PRO A 46 5.67 -4.31 4.51
CA PRO A 46 6.57 -4.47 5.65
C PRO A 46 8.01 -4.76 5.28
N LEU A 47 8.26 -5.51 4.20
CA LEU A 47 9.63 -5.76 3.71
C LEU A 47 10.31 -4.48 3.22
N LEU A 48 9.53 -3.47 2.83
CA LEU A 48 9.99 -2.14 2.45
C LEU A 48 10.12 -1.19 3.65
N GLY A 49 9.85 -1.65 4.88
CA GLY A 49 9.93 -0.83 6.09
C GLY A 49 8.67 -0.02 6.40
N TYR A 50 7.51 -0.45 5.89
CA TYR A 50 6.23 0.21 6.14
C TYR A 50 5.28 -0.67 6.96
N SER A 51 4.68 -0.10 8.00
CA SER A 51 3.53 -0.68 8.68
C SER A 51 2.27 -0.49 7.84
N VAL A 52 1.33 -1.44 7.91
CA VAL A 52 0.14 -1.48 7.04
C VAL A 52 -1.14 -1.49 7.86
N ARG A 53 -2.08 -0.60 7.53
CA ARG A 53 -3.47 -0.63 7.99
C ARG A 53 -4.40 -0.78 6.78
N VAL A 54 -5.50 -1.50 6.95
CA VAL A 54 -6.48 -1.73 5.88
C VAL A 54 -7.88 -1.41 6.36
N GLU A 55 -8.63 -0.71 5.52
CA GLU A 55 -10.04 -0.36 5.72
C GLU A 55 -10.83 -0.69 4.44
N GLU A 56 -12.03 -1.24 4.57
CA GLU A 56 -12.92 -1.46 3.43
C GLU A 56 -13.79 -0.21 3.18
N ARG A 57 -13.86 0.23 1.92
CA ARG A 57 -14.55 1.45 1.49
C ARG A 57 -15.38 1.16 0.24
N GLY A 58 -16.68 0.92 0.44
CA GLY A 58 -17.66 0.89 -0.66
C GLY A 58 -17.35 -0.10 -1.79
N GLY A 59 -16.81 -1.29 -1.47
CA GLY A 59 -16.44 -2.32 -2.46
C GLY A 59 -14.98 -2.31 -2.90
N ALA A 60 -14.16 -1.39 -2.36
CA ALA A 60 -12.71 -1.39 -2.51
C ALA A 60 -12.04 -1.39 -1.13
N TRP A 61 -10.71 -1.48 -1.09
CA TRP A 61 -9.92 -1.47 0.13
C TRP A 61 -8.91 -0.33 0.13
N LEU A 62 -8.94 0.48 1.17
CA LEU A 62 -7.92 1.48 1.45
C LEU A 62 -6.79 0.82 2.24
N VAL A 63 -5.59 0.81 1.67
CA VAL A 63 -4.35 0.31 2.29
C VAL A 63 -3.48 1.50 2.66
N GLU A 64 -3.32 1.76 3.95
CA GLU A 64 -2.46 2.82 4.47
C GLU A 64 -1.10 2.24 4.86
N ALA A 65 -0.03 2.82 4.32
CA ALA A 65 1.35 2.49 4.61
C ALA A 65 1.98 3.62 5.43
N SER A 66 2.56 3.31 6.60
CA SER A 66 3.30 4.29 7.41
C SER A 66 4.72 3.80 7.63
N ALA A 67 5.71 4.62 7.23
CA ALA A 67 7.13 4.31 7.40
C ALA A 67 7.42 4.04 8.88
N VAL A 68 8.09 2.93 9.14
CA VAL A 68 8.55 2.57 10.49
C VAL A 68 9.89 3.27 10.68
N GLU A 69 9.94 4.23 11.59
CA GLU A 69 11.22 4.79 12.02
C GLU A 69 12.03 3.66 12.68
N LYS A 70 13.23 3.39 12.15
CA LYS A 70 14.17 2.53 12.85
C LYS A 70 14.72 3.35 14.00
N ALA A 71 14.42 2.91 15.23
CA ALA A 71 15.06 3.40 16.45
C ALA A 71 16.59 3.25 16.39
#